data_AF-A0A7E5WP22-F1
#
_entry.id   AF-A0A7E5WP22-F1
#
_cell.length_a   1.000
_cell.length_b   1.000
_cell.length_c   1.000
_cell.angle_alpha   90.00
_cell.angle_beta   90.00
_cell.angle_gamma   90.00
#
_symmetry.space_group_name_H-M   'P 1'
#
loop_
_entity.id
_entity.type
_entity.pdbx_description
1 polymer ?
#
loop_
_entity_poly.entity_id
_entity_poly.type
_entity_poly.pdbx_seq_one_letter_code
_entity_poly.pdbx_strand_id
1 'polypeptide(L)'
;MQELVAKLQKLHKLMDLRYVIYHFGYETSNGIRAEEAGNTDQAQGGFSYTGDDSNTYTVTYTSGEGGFRPQGEHLPVPPPTPEAILEALKKNEQDEAKFILSSSATSPYT
;
A
#
# COMPACT_ATOMS: atom_id res chain seq x y z
N MET A 1 19.36 28.66 28.35
CA MET A 1 19.44 28.23 26.92
C MET A 1 20.07 26.85 26.76
N GLN A 2 21.25 26.56 27.34
CA GLN A 2 21.90 25.24 27.16
C GLN A 2 21.12 24.05 27.77
N GLU A 3 20.46 24.24 28.91
CA GLU A 3 19.61 23.20 29.53
C GLU A 3 18.41 22.84 28.64
N LEU A 4 17.84 23.82 27.94
CA LEU A 4 16.73 23.63 27.03
C LEU A 4 17.14 22.80 25.80
N VAL A 5 18.35 23.06 25.27
CA VAL A 5 18.94 22.28 24.17
C VAL A 5 19.21 20.83 24.61
N ALA A 6 19.77 20.63 25.81
CA ALA A 6 20.00 19.29 26.36
C ALA A 6 18.68 18.54 26.61
N LYS A 7 17.63 19.23 27.06
CA LYS A 7 16.29 18.66 27.27
C LYS A 7 15.64 18.26 25.94
N LEU A 8 15.81 19.05 24.89
CA LEU A 8 15.34 18.72 23.53
C LEU A 8 16.08 17.51 22.95
N GLN A 9 17.39 17.43 23.14
CA GLN A 9 18.21 16.29 22.69
C GLN A 9 17.84 14.99 23.43
N LYS A 10 17.57 15.08 24.73
CA LYS A 10 17.11 13.94 25.54
C LYS A 10 15.69 13.52 25.17
N LEU A 11 14.82 14.48 24.83
CA LEU A 11 13.46 14.23 24.36
C LEU A 11 13.48 13.52 22.98
N HIS A 12 14.32 13.95 22.04
CA HIS A 12 14.54 13.21 20.78
C HIS A 12 14.98 11.77 21.03
N LYS A 13 15.94 11.57 21.94
CA LYS A 13 16.44 10.23 22.30
C LYS A 13 15.41 9.35 23.03
N LEU A 14 14.43 9.97 23.71
CA LEU A 14 13.29 9.29 24.33
C LEU A 14 12.14 9.00 23.34
N MET A 15 12.01 9.79 22.27
CA MET A 15 11.07 9.51 21.18
C MET A 15 11.56 8.37 20.29
N ASP A 16 12.87 8.22 20.12
CA ASP A 16 13.50 7.11 19.36
C ASP A 16 13.36 5.73 20.07
N LEU A 17 13.00 5.72 21.35
CA LEU A 17 12.77 4.49 22.14
C LEU A 17 11.32 3.97 22.06
N ARG A 18 10.44 4.62 21.27
CA ARG A 18 9.07 4.15 20.97
C ARG A 18 8.90 3.71 19.51
N TYR A 19 9.99 3.46 18.79
CA TYR A 19 9.93 2.71 17.53
C TYR A 19 9.76 1.23 17.88
N VAL A 20 8.51 0.81 18.06
CA VAL A 20 8.18 -0.58 18.40
C VAL A 20 8.14 -1.34 17.10
N ILE A 21 9.12 -2.20 16.87
CA ILE A 21 9.13 -3.18 15.77
C ILE A 21 8.82 -4.54 16.37
N TYR A 22 7.97 -5.30 15.70
CA TYR A 22 7.69 -6.68 16.06
C TYR A 22 7.67 -7.56 14.81
N HIS A 23 7.90 -8.84 15.03
CA HIS A 23 7.72 -9.88 14.03
C HIS A 23 7.35 -11.17 14.74
N PHE A 24 6.37 -11.89 14.20
CA PHE A 24 6.02 -13.22 14.66
C PHE A 24 5.61 -14.09 13.49
N GLY A 25 5.73 -15.40 13.68
CA GLY A 25 5.14 -16.38 12.80
C GLY A 25 4.86 -17.67 13.56
N TYR A 26 3.83 -18.39 13.13
CA TYR A 26 3.49 -19.69 13.70
C TYR A 26 2.89 -20.61 12.65
N GLU A 27 3.00 -21.90 12.94
CA GLU A 27 2.39 -22.98 12.18
C GLU A 27 1.69 -23.91 13.16
N THR A 28 0.51 -24.37 12.78
CA THR A 28 -0.32 -25.29 13.56
C THR A 28 -0.28 -26.68 12.95
N SER A 29 -0.56 -27.70 13.74
CA SER A 29 -0.58 -29.10 13.28
C SER A 29 -1.63 -29.39 12.22
N ASN A 30 -2.68 -28.57 12.11
CA ASN A 30 -3.71 -28.66 11.08
C ASN A 30 -3.42 -27.78 9.85
N GLY A 31 -2.17 -27.34 9.66
CA GLY A 31 -1.71 -26.71 8.42
C GLY A 31 -2.00 -25.21 8.29
N ILE A 32 -2.54 -24.56 9.32
CA ILE A 32 -2.66 -23.09 9.36
C ILE A 32 -1.28 -22.51 9.60
N ARG A 33 -0.89 -21.54 8.76
CA ARG A 33 0.33 -20.75 8.89
C ARG A 33 -0.02 -19.28 8.94
N ALA A 34 0.68 -18.51 9.76
CA ALA A 34 0.57 -17.06 9.76
C ALA A 34 1.92 -16.43 10.09
N GLU A 35 2.20 -15.29 9.47
CA GLU A 35 3.34 -14.45 9.76
C GLU A 35 2.96 -12.98 9.66
N GLU A 36 3.56 -12.14 10.50
CA GLU A 36 3.37 -10.70 10.46
C GLU A 36 4.63 -9.99 10.96
N ALA A 37 5.00 -8.93 10.25
CA ALA A 37 5.99 -7.97 10.69
C ALA A 37 5.34 -6.59 10.73
N GLY A 38 5.63 -5.81 11.77
CA GLY A 38 5.08 -4.47 11.87
C GLY A 38 5.95 -3.55 12.69
N ASN A 39 5.60 -2.27 12.60
CA ASN A 39 6.12 -1.25 13.48
C ASN A 39 4.96 -0.42 14.06
N THR A 40 5.26 0.73 14.65
CA THR A 40 4.27 1.65 15.23
C THR A 40 3.18 2.10 14.24
N ASP A 41 3.48 2.19 12.94
CA ASP A 41 2.63 2.86 11.94
C ASP A 41 2.05 1.91 10.89
N GLN A 42 2.69 0.78 10.66
CA GLN A 42 2.33 -0.15 9.59
C GLN A 42 2.64 -1.61 9.96
N ALA A 43 1.87 -2.52 9.39
CA ALA A 43 2.20 -3.94 9.41
C ALA A 43 1.99 -4.58 8.04
N GLN A 44 2.74 -5.64 7.79
CA GLN A 44 2.57 -6.51 6.64
C GLN A 44 2.63 -7.95 7.11
N GLY A 45 1.80 -8.79 6.53
CA GLY A 45 1.72 -10.17 6.94
C GLY A 45 0.91 -10.99 5.98
N GLY A 46 0.73 -12.24 6.36
CA GLY A 46 -0.12 -13.16 5.64
C GLY A 46 -0.46 -14.36 6.48
N PHE A 47 -1.54 -15.02 6.08
CA PHE A 47 -1.93 -16.31 6.64
C PHE A 47 -2.41 -17.23 5.53
N SER A 48 -2.24 -18.53 5.75
CA SER A 48 -2.78 -19.57 4.89
C SER A 48 -3.43 -20.68 5.70
N TYR A 49 -4.47 -21.27 5.14
CA TYR A 49 -5.20 -22.39 5.73
C TYR A 49 -5.75 -23.29 4.63
N THR A 50 -6.00 -24.56 4.96
CA THR A 50 -6.70 -25.50 4.08
C THR A 50 -8.20 -25.45 4.39
N GLY A 51 -9.02 -25.20 3.38
CA GLY A 51 -10.48 -25.21 3.50
C GLY A 51 -11.07 -26.62 3.44
N ASP A 52 -12.38 -26.71 3.71
CA ASP A 52 -13.12 -27.99 3.70
C ASP A 52 -13.15 -28.66 2.31
N ASP A 53 -12.89 -27.89 1.25
CA ASP A 53 -12.76 -28.32 -0.14
C ASP A 53 -11.36 -28.82 -0.51
N SER A 54 -10.46 -28.95 0.49
CA SER A 54 -9.05 -29.31 0.32
C SER A 54 -8.21 -28.27 -0.44
N ASN A 55 -8.74 -27.08 -0.74
CA ASN A 55 -7.97 -25.99 -1.33
C ASN A 55 -7.22 -25.21 -0.26
N THR A 56 -6.01 -24.75 -0.59
CA THR A 56 -5.25 -23.84 0.27
C THR A 56 -5.63 -22.41 -0.07
N TYR A 57 -6.12 -21.69 0.94
CA TYR A 57 -6.43 -20.27 0.85
C TYR A 57 -5.31 -19.47 1.47
N THR A 58 -4.82 -18.48 0.74
CA THR A 58 -3.76 -17.57 1.20
C THR A 58 -4.28 -16.15 1.14
N VAL A 59 -4.03 -15.41 2.21
CA VAL A 59 -4.25 -13.96 2.28
C VAL A 59 -2.93 -13.30 2.63
N THR A 60 -2.51 -12.31 1.84
CA THR A 60 -1.46 -11.36 2.20
C THR A 60 -2.09 -10.01 2.47
N TYR A 61 -1.47 -9.18 3.30
CA TYR A 61 -2.03 -7.87 3.63
C TYR A 61 -0.97 -6.85 3.99
N THR A 62 -1.35 -5.59 3.80
CA THR A 62 -0.67 -4.43 4.38
C THR A 62 -1.67 -3.63 5.19
N SER A 63 -1.23 -3.07 6.31
CA SER A 63 -1.99 -2.16 7.16
C SER A 63 -1.16 -0.92 7.48
N GLY A 64 -1.83 0.21 7.69
CA GLY A 64 -1.22 1.50 7.99
C GLY A 64 -2.21 2.64 7.76
N GLU A 65 -1.74 3.81 7.35
CA GLU A 65 -2.58 4.99 7.10
C GLU A 65 -3.74 4.72 6.11
N GLY A 66 -3.50 3.88 5.10
CA GLY A 66 -4.51 3.46 4.13
C GLY A 66 -5.47 2.35 4.60
N GLY A 67 -5.45 1.99 5.88
CA GLY A 67 -6.22 0.89 6.44
C GLY A 67 -5.70 -0.50 6.04
N PHE A 68 -6.49 -1.52 6.36
CA PHE A 68 -6.19 -2.91 6.05
C PHE A 68 -6.51 -3.24 4.59
N ARG A 69 -5.51 -3.70 3.84
CA ARG A 69 -5.61 -3.98 2.40
C ARG A 69 -5.19 -5.44 2.15
N PRO A 70 -6.15 -6.39 2.21
CA PRO A 70 -5.89 -7.79 1.96
C PRO A 70 -5.88 -8.11 0.47
N GLN A 71 -5.11 -9.12 0.10
CA GLN A 71 -4.98 -9.67 -1.24
C GLN A 71 -5.04 -11.19 -1.15
N GLY A 72 -5.81 -11.82 -2.03
CA GLY A 72 -5.98 -13.26 -2.09
C GLY A 72 -6.95 -13.65 -3.19
N GLU A 73 -6.69 -14.75 -3.89
CA GLU A 73 -7.45 -15.20 -5.07
C GLU A 73 -8.95 -15.42 -4.79
N HIS A 74 -9.30 -15.70 -3.54
CA HIS A 74 -10.67 -15.98 -3.10
C HIS A 74 -11.42 -14.74 -2.58
N LEU A 75 -10.75 -13.58 -2.53
CA LEU A 75 -11.37 -12.36 -2.03
C LEU A 75 -12.22 -11.71 -3.13
N PRO A 76 -13.31 -11.01 -2.77
CA PRO A 76 -14.08 -10.25 -3.73
C PRO A 76 -13.21 -9.18 -4.40
N VAL A 77 -13.20 -9.19 -5.73
CA VAL A 77 -12.60 -8.11 -6.51
C VAL A 77 -13.64 -7.03 -6.79
N PRO A 78 -13.29 -5.74 -6.71
CA PRO A 78 -14.20 -4.68 -7.12
C PRO A 78 -14.57 -4.86 -8.61
N PRO A 79 -15.80 -4.46 -9.01
CA PRO A 79 -16.19 -4.53 -10.40
C PRO A 79 -15.22 -3.70 -11.26
N PRO A 80 -15.01 -4.09 -12.53
CA PRO A 80 -14.16 -3.34 -13.43
C PRO A 80 -14.70 -1.91 -13.60
N THR A 81 -13.79 -0.96 -13.81
CA THR A 81 -14.15 0.43 -14.10
C THR A 81 -15.10 0.48 -15.31
N PRO A 82 -16.22 1.23 -15.24
CA PRO A 82 -17.15 1.37 -16.36
C PRO A 82 -16.48 1.85 -17.65
N GLU A 83 -16.89 1.28 -18.80
CA GLU A 83 -16.33 1.57 -20.12
C GLU A 83 -16.35 3.06 -20.47
N ALA A 84 -17.45 3.75 -20.16
CA ALA A 84 -17.58 5.20 -20.41
C ALA A 84 -16.49 6.04 -19.73
N ILE A 85 -16.00 5.61 -18.56
CA ILE A 85 -14.91 6.29 -17.86
C ILE A 85 -13.59 6.05 -18.60
N LEU A 86 -13.35 4.82 -19.06
CA LEU A 86 -12.16 4.46 -19.84
C LEU A 86 -12.11 5.24 -21.16
N GLU A 87 -13.25 5.35 -21.85
CA GLU A 87 -13.36 6.14 -23.08
C GLU A 87 -13.11 7.63 -22.83
N ALA A 88 -13.68 8.18 -21.76
CA ALA A 88 -13.49 9.59 -21.39
C ALA A 88 -12.01 9.89 -21.09
N LEU A 89 -11.32 9.03 -20.33
CA LEU A 89 -9.88 9.18 -20.05
C LEU A 89 -9.06 9.14 -21.34
N LYS A 90 -9.32 8.17 -22.21
CA LYS A 90 -8.63 8.04 -23.50
C LYS A 90 -8.87 9.27 -24.39
N LYS A 91 -10.08 9.82 -24.39
CA LYS A 91 -10.38 11.04 -25.14
C LYS A 91 -9.63 12.24 -24.59
N ASN A 92 -9.59 12.41 -23.27
CA ASN A 92 -8.83 13.48 -22.63
C ASN A 92 -7.34 13.38 -23.00
N GLU A 93 -6.74 12.19 -22.93
CA GLU A 93 -5.36 11.95 -23.37
C GLU A 93 -5.13 12.32 -24.85
N GLN A 94 -6.08 12.00 -25.74
CA GLN A 94 -5.99 12.35 -27.16
C GLN A 94 -6.11 13.84 -27.40
N ASP A 95 -7.00 14.52 -26.69
CA ASP A 95 -7.23 15.94 -26.82
C ASP A 95 -6.03 16.73 -26.27
N GLU A 96 -5.44 16.28 -25.16
CA GLU A 96 -4.15 16.77 -24.66
C GLU A 96 -3.02 16.53 -25.65
N ALA A 97 -2.88 15.32 -26.20
CA ALA A 97 -1.86 15.01 -27.19
C ALA A 97 -1.99 15.87 -28.45
N LYS A 98 -3.22 16.11 -28.93
CA LYS A 98 -3.50 17.01 -30.05
C LYS A 98 -3.15 18.45 -29.73
N PHE A 99 -3.45 18.92 -28.51
CA PHE A 99 -3.09 20.26 -28.06
C PHE A 99 -1.57 20.47 -28.02
N ILE A 100 -0.81 19.49 -27.49
CA ILE A 100 0.65 19.52 -27.48
C ILE A 100 1.22 19.50 -28.90
N LEU A 101 0.69 18.65 -29.79
CA LEU A 101 1.13 18.59 -31.19
C LEU A 101 0.86 19.91 -31.93
N SER A 102 -0.31 20.51 -31.72
CA SER A 102 -0.72 21.79 -32.32
C SER A 102 0.13 22.97 -31.86
N SER A 103 0.50 23.02 -30.58
CA SER A 103 1.33 24.11 -30.03
C SER A 103 2.80 24.02 -30.47
N SER A 104 3.31 22.82 -30.73
CA SER A 104 4.66 22.62 -31.31
C SER A 104 4.76 22.94 -32.81
N ALA A 105 3.62 22.99 -33.52
CA ALA A 105 3.56 23.32 -34.95
C ALA A 105 3.49 24.84 -35.23
N THR A 106 3.45 25.68 -34.19
CA THR A 106 3.31 27.13 -34.33
C THR A 106 4.46 27.87 -33.66
N SER A 107 5.68 27.74 -34.19
CA SER A 107 6.69 28.80 -34.08
C SER A 107 7.02 29.35 -35.48
N PRO A 108 6.27 30.34 -35.98
CA PRO A 108 6.62 31.08 -37.19
C PRO A 108 7.41 32.37 -36.91
N TYR A 109 8.25 32.45 -35.87
CA TYR A 109 9.17 33.58 -35.67
C TYR A 109 10.63 33.14 -35.61
N THR A 110 11.26 33.05 -36.79
CA THR A 110 12.52 33.74 -37.09
C THR A 110 12.25 35.23 -37.31
#